data_AF-A0A9E3K9C8-F1
#
_entry.id   AF-A0A9E3K9C8-F1
#
_cell.length_a   1.000
_cell.length_b   1.000
_cell.length_c   1.000
_cell.angle_alpha   90.00
_cell.angle_beta   90.00
_cell.angle_gamma   90.00
#
_symmetry.space_group_name_H-M   'P 1'
#
loop_
_entity.id
_entity.type
_entity.pdbx_description
1 polymer ?
#
loop_
_entity_poly.entity_id
_entity_poly.type
_entity_poly.pdbx_seq_one_letter_code
_entity_poly.pdbx_strand_id
1 'polypeptide(L)'
;MRRLQRLLLTLFISLCFSITMAQDEHYSLSVITEPPTPLQFNPTYPSIDSINYAISTTIQQLIDEGYLAAALDSLVIGDEVVNAQIFVGQQYVLQQVSNGNLPEVDFSKLFGVDRGDENLSWKELSRLKAKLLEQYNNNGFLEAQVWLDNFEFQQNQVSTSVFADPGNQYVFDSLIVRGNLDVQHQYLKNYFSLKKGQAIQPDWLEKIHQRADQSTFFKLENKPGFLLDDAGNAQLVLELNDKASNEFDLVLGFLPNPNPQLSSRNLLLTGEGSLKLYNPLGGARTLAIDYKQLQPESPRIDLDLVWPTFFEQPLGATANFELIKQDSSFVNVNFNIGAQYQLGGNNYLRFFFKRSDSFLQEIDTAFIRQNRSLEQAIDYNQNLYGAKVNWDQRNNSFNPQRGYWLLLTSAIGNRSVEPNSTITSIEDTSFDFSTIYNGLNDRKLTTDIEFLGQYFIPLKQRSTILLQNNTGYRDYDNYFGNDLYRLGGLFSVRGVDEQSILASKYSITSLEYRFLLGEESFFSVFSDGAWVTDERETINTTNFYTGLGTGIDLATQAGIFTLNLAVAQDKNTTFDFNRSRIHIGYVNRF
;
A
#
# COMPACT_ATOMS: atom_id res chain seq x y z
N MET A 1 22.21 -15.62 -37.62
CA MET A 1 21.74 -15.15 -36.29
C MET A 1 20.32 -14.59 -36.30
N ARG A 2 19.96 -13.62 -37.14
CA ARG A 2 18.59 -13.03 -37.15
C ARG A 2 17.43 -13.99 -37.49
N ARG A 3 17.67 -15.06 -38.26
CA ARG A 3 16.66 -16.12 -38.52
C ARG A 3 16.51 -17.12 -37.36
N LEU A 4 17.58 -17.39 -36.61
CA LEU A 4 17.55 -18.27 -35.44
C LEU A 4 16.86 -17.59 -34.24
N GLN A 5 17.06 -16.27 -34.08
CA GLN A 5 16.35 -15.44 -33.10
C GLN A 5 14.84 -15.33 -33.39
N ARG A 6 14.44 -15.23 -34.66
CA ARG A 6 13.01 -15.23 -35.01
C ARG A 6 12.37 -16.61 -34.83
N LEU A 7 13.09 -17.69 -35.13
CA LEU A 7 12.59 -19.06 -34.93
C LEU A 7 12.47 -19.41 -33.44
N LEU A 8 13.42 -18.98 -32.59
CA LEU A 8 13.34 -19.14 -31.14
C LEU A 8 12.23 -18.27 -30.54
N LEU A 9 12.00 -17.05 -31.04
CA LEU A 9 10.93 -16.19 -30.55
C LEU A 9 9.53 -16.73 -30.91
N THR A 10 9.32 -17.30 -32.11
CA THR A 10 8.05 -17.95 -32.47
C THR A 10 7.87 -19.33 -31.82
N LEU A 11 8.93 -20.11 -31.60
CA LEU A 11 8.83 -21.39 -30.86
C LEU A 11 8.58 -21.16 -29.36
N PHE A 12 9.09 -20.06 -28.78
CA PHE A 12 8.89 -19.71 -27.37
C PHE A 12 7.51 -19.06 -27.10
N ILE A 13 6.99 -18.26 -28.03
CA ILE A 13 5.61 -17.76 -27.97
C ILE A 13 4.59 -18.89 -28.19
N SER A 14 4.93 -19.90 -29.02
CA SER A 14 4.11 -21.11 -29.19
C SER A 14 4.16 -22.04 -27.97
N LEU A 15 5.31 -22.19 -27.28
CA LEU A 15 5.40 -23.03 -26.08
C LEU A 15 4.79 -22.37 -24.82
N CYS A 16 4.78 -21.03 -24.74
CA CYS A 16 4.13 -20.32 -23.63
C CYS A 16 2.59 -20.29 -23.74
N PHE A 17 2.01 -20.73 -24.86
CA PHE A 17 0.57 -20.89 -25.02
C PHE A 17 0.09 -22.33 -24.75
N SER A 18 0.98 -23.27 -24.44
CA SER A 18 0.65 -24.71 -24.37
C SER A 18 0.86 -25.35 -22.99
N ILE A 19 1.04 -24.57 -21.92
CA ILE A 19 1.21 -25.11 -20.57
C ILE A 19 0.08 -24.59 -19.68
N THR A 20 -0.68 -25.56 -19.15
CA THR A 20 -1.85 -25.48 -18.28
C THR A 20 -3.10 -24.83 -18.86
N MET A 21 -3.77 -25.53 -19.79
CA MET A 21 -5.19 -25.77 -19.56
C MET A 21 -5.24 -26.93 -18.57
N ALA A 22 -5.35 -26.61 -17.27
CA ALA A 22 -6.02 -27.54 -16.39
C ALA A 22 -7.39 -27.79 -17.05
N GLN A 23 -7.79 -29.05 -17.12
CA GLN A 23 -9.12 -29.42 -17.57
C GLN A 23 -10.08 -28.86 -16.52
N ASP A 24 -10.50 -27.60 -16.67
CA ASP A 24 -11.59 -27.04 -15.87
C ASP A 24 -12.82 -27.87 -16.25
N GLU A 25 -13.15 -28.84 -15.40
CA GLU A 25 -14.37 -29.62 -15.54
C GLU A 25 -15.55 -28.65 -15.42
N HIS A 26 -16.11 -28.28 -16.57
CA HIS A 26 -17.28 -27.45 -16.64
C HIS A 26 -18.51 -28.33 -16.52
N TYR A 27 -19.25 -28.18 -15.43
CA TYR A 27 -20.53 -28.84 -15.25
C TYR A 27 -21.61 -28.09 -16.03
N SER A 28 -22.43 -28.82 -16.76
CA SER A 28 -23.68 -28.30 -17.32
C SER A 28 -24.83 -28.55 -16.35
N LEU A 29 -25.75 -27.58 -16.25
CA LEU A 29 -26.92 -27.69 -15.37
C LEU A 29 -28.19 -27.84 -16.20
N SER A 30 -28.89 -28.95 -16.00
CA SER A 30 -30.21 -29.22 -16.56
C SER A 30 -31.26 -29.07 -15.45
N VAL A 31 -32.24 -28.18 -15.65
CA VAL A 31 -33.26 -27.89 -14.63
C VAL A 31 -34.65 -28.23 -15.15
N ILE A 32 -35.39 -29.01 -14.35
CA ILE A 32 -36.80 -29.31 -14.57
C ILE A 32 -37.60 -28.65 -13.45
N THR A 33 -38.66 -27.92 -13.80
CA THR A 33 -39.50 -27.22 -12.84
C THR A 33 -40.91 -27.81 -12.78
N GLU A 34 -41.51 -27.82 -11.60
CA GLU A 34 -42.89 -28.26 -11.38
C GLU A 34 -43.69 -27.23 -10.56
N PRO A 35 -44.70 -26.55 -11.14
CA PRO A 35 -45.11 -26.57 -12.55
C PRO A 35 -44.04 -26.01 -13.51
N PRO A 36 -44.11 -26.33 -14.82
CA PRO A 36 -43.15 -25.84 -15.81
C PRO A 36 -43.08 -24.31 -15.83
N THR A 37 -42.01 -23.78 -15.26
CA THR A 37 -41.73 -22.35 -15.09
C THR A 37 -40.39 -22.05 -15.77
N PRO A 38 -40.32 -21.07 -16.68
CA PRO A 38 -39.08 -20.75 -17.39
C PRO A 38 -38.09 -20.08 -16.43
N LEU A 39 -37.05 -20.82 -16.02
CA LEU A 39 -35.92 -20.31 -15.26
C LEU A 39 -34.69 -20.17 -16.16
N GLN A 40 -33.95 -19.08 -16.02
CA GLN A 40 -32.71 -18.86 -16.78
C GLN A 40 -31.51 -19.23 -15.92
N PHE A 41 -30.73 -20.20 -16.40
CA PHE A 41 -29.44 -20.58 -15.80
C PHE A 41 -28.32 -20.39 -16.82
N ASN A 42 -27.12 -20.14 -16.32
CA ASN A 42 -25.93 -20.19 -17.16
C ASN A 42 -25.75 -21.61 -17.71
N PRO A 43 -25.26 -21.76 -18.96
CA PRO A 43 -25.12 -23.07 -19.59
C PRO A 43 -24.01 -23.93 -18.96
N THR A 44 -23.01 -23.29 -18.33
CA THR A 44 -21.86 -23.97 -17.70
C THR A 44 -21.45 -23.32 -16.40
N TYR A 45 -20.93 -24.13 -15.48
CA TYR A 45 -20.44 -23.73 -14.16
C TYR A 45 -19.06 -24.33 -13.88
N PRO A 46 -18.17 -23.61 -13.16
CA PRO A 46 -16.82 -24.08 -12.85
C PRO A 46 -16.76 -25.14 -11.73
N SER A 47 -17.83 -25.33 -10.95
CA SER A 47 -17.87 -26.29 -9.84
C SER A 47 -19.30 -26.62 -9.40
N ILE A 48 -19.48 -27.74 -8.68
CA ILE A 48 -20.74 -28.10 -8.03
C ILE A 48 -21.18 -27.03 -7.01
N ASP A 49 -20.24 -26.43 -6.27
CA ASP A 49 -20.56 -25.36 -5.32
C ASP A 49 -21.17 -24.14 -6.00
N SER A 50 -20.66 -23.78 -7.18
CA SER A 50 -21.25 -22.69 -7.97
C SER A 50 -22.65 -23.03 -8.52
N ILE A 51 -22.94 -24.32 -8.77
CA ILE A 51 -24.28 -24.79 -9.12
C ILE A 51 -25.22 -24.71 -7.92
N ASN A 52 -24.79 -25.19 -6.75
CA ASN A 52 -25.57 -25.10 -5.51
C ASN A 52 -25.90 -23.63 -5.17
N TYR A 53 -24.94 -22.74 -5.36
CA TYR A 53 -25.15 -21.31 -5.20
C TYR A 53 -26.18 -20.76 -6.20
N ALA A 54 -26.08 -21.15 -7.48
CA ALA A 54 -27.04 -20.72 -8.50
C ALA A 54 -28.47 -21.21 -8.18
N ILE A 55 -28.63 -22.50 -7.86
CA ILE A 55 -29.92 -23.10 -7.51
C ILE A 55 -30.53 -22.42 -6.28
N SER A 56 -29.75 -22.24 -5.20
CA SER A 56 -30.24 -21.59 -3.98
C SER A 56 -30.64 -20.13 -4.23
N THR A 57 -29.88 -19.40 -5.06
CA THR A 57 -30.23 -18.02 -5.47
C THR A 57 -31.54 -17.99 -6.26
N THR A 58 -31.74 -18.94 -7.18
CA THR A 58 -32.99 -19.03 -7.95
C THR A 58 -34.19 -19.40 -7.08
N ILE A 59 -34.04 -20.32 -6.13
CA ILE A 59 -35.10 -20.64 -5.17
C ILE A 59 -35.43 -19.41 -4.32
N GLN A 60 -34.43 -18.68 -3.84
CA GLN A 60 -34.67 -17.43 -3.11
C GLN A 60 -35.38 -16.38 -3.96
N GLN A 61 -35.05 -16.26 -5.24
CA GLN A 61 -35.76 -15.38 -6.16
C GLN A 61 -37.24 -15.79 -6.33
N LEU A 62 -37.53 -17.08 -6.47
CA LEU A 62 -38.91 -17.58 -6.53
C LEU A 62 -39.69 -17.26 -5.25
N ILE A 63 -39.06 -17.41 -4.09
CA ILE A 63 -39.67 -17.02 -2.81
C ILE A 63 -39.93 -15.50 -2.76
N ASP A 64 -38.99 -14.68 -3.23
CA ASP A 64 -39.13 -13.22 -3.33
C ASP A 64 -40.23 -12.79 -4.33
N GLU A 65 -40.60 -13.67 -5.25
CA GLU A 65 -41.71 -13.52 -6.21
C GLU A 65 -43.04 -14.10 -5.68
N GLY A 66 -43.04 -14.75 -4.51
CA GLY A 66 -44.22 -15.27 -3.82
C GLY A 66 -44.49 -16.77 -3.98
N TYR A 67 -43.56 -17.53 -4.55
CA TYR A 67 -43.62 -18.99 -4.65
C TYR A 67 -43.06 -19.64 -3.37
N LEU A 68 -43.85 -19.67 -2.30
CA LEU A 68 -43.36 -20.05 -0.96
C LEU A 68 -42.96 -21.51 -0.81
N ALA A 69 -43.54 -22.39 -1.64
CA ALA A 69 -43.19 -23.80 -1.65
C ALA A 69 -41.97 -24.09 -2.55
N ALA A 70 -41.33 -23.07 -3.12
CA ALA A 70 -40.21 -23.26 -4.01
C ALA A 70 -39.06 -23.97 -3.30
N ALA A 71 -38.66 -25.13 -3.81
CA ALA A 71 -37.64 -25.96 -3.19
C ALA A 71 -36.94 -26.85 -4.24
N LEU A 72 -35.71 -27.24 -3.94
CA LEU A 72 -35.00 -28.29 -4.67
C LEU A 72 -35.58 -29.64 -4.23
N ASP A 73 -36.24 -30.33 -5.15
CA ASP A 73 -36.85 -31.64 -4.90
C ASP A 73 -35.81 -32.77 -5.05
N SER A 74 -35.03 -32.74 -6.13
CA SER A 74 -33.93 -33.68 -6.33
C SER A 74 -32.73 -33.04 -7.05
N LEU A 75 -31.53 -33.55 -6.74
CA LEU A 75 -30.29 -33.17 -7.39
C LEU A 75 -29.49 -34.43 -7.70
N VAL A 76 -29.28 -34.70 -8.98
CA VAL A 76 -28.48 -35.83 -9.46
C VAL A 76 -27.20 -35.29 -10.09
N ILE A 77 -26.08 -35.54 -9.42
CA ILE A 77 -24.75 -35.10 -9.86
C ILE A 77 -24.14 -36.23 -10.69
N GLY A 78 -23.96 -35.99 -12.00
CA GLY A 78 -23.18 -36.83 -12.88
C GLY A 78 -21.79 -36.25 -13.15
N ASP A 79 -21.02 -36.92 -14.01
CA ASP A 79 -19.61 -36.54 -14.28
C ASP A 79 -19.48 -35.19 -15.00
N GLU A 80 -20.39 -34.84 -15.92
CA GLU A 80 -20.37 -33.57 -16.68
C GLU A 80 -21.71 -32.80 -16.64
N VAL A 81 -22.77 -33.45 -16.14
CA VAL A 81 -24.13 -32.90 -16.13
C VAL A 81 -24.72 -33.07 -14.74
N VAL A 82 -25.21 -31.96 -14.18
CA VAL A 82 -26.00 -31.94 -12.96
C VAL A 82 -27.47 -31.73 -13.34
N ASN A 83 -28.34 -32.64 -12.90
CA ASN A 83 -29.78 -32.53 -13.12
C ASN A 83 -30.45 -32.09 -11.81
N ALA A 84 -31.13 -30.94 -11.84
CA ALA A 84 -31.86 -30.40 -10.71
C ALA A 84 -33.37 -30.40 -11.01
N GLN A 85 -34.16 -30.91 -10.08
CA GLN A 85 -35.62 -30.81 -10.12
C GLN A 85 -36.06 -29.80 -9.07
N ILE A 86 -36.70 -28.72 -9.50
CA ILE A 86 -37.17 -27.64 -8.62
C ILE A 86 -38.70 -27.65 -8.60
N PHE A 87 -39.27 -27.89 -7.43
CA PHE A 87 -40.68 -27.64 -7.21
C PHE A 87 -40.87 -26.13 -7.03
N VAL A 88 -41.76 -25.50 -7.78
CA VAL A 88 -42.06 -24.07 -7.75
C VAL A 88 -43.32 -23.81 -6.93
N GLY A 89 -44.34 -24.64 -7.10
CA GLY A 89 -45.62 -24.51 -6.39
C GLY A 89 -46.47 -23.30 -6.80
N GLN A 90 -47.44 -22.96 -5.95
CA GLN A 90 -48.38 -21.86 -6.18
C GLN A 90 -47.80 -20.51 -5.73
N GLN A 91 -48.15 -19.45 -6.46
CA GLN A 91 -47.81 -18.08 -6.11
C GLN A 91 -48.81 -17.49 -5.11
N TYR A 92 -48.32 -16.88 -4.03
CA TYR A 92 -49.11 -16.19 -3.02
C TYR A 92 -48.79 -14.70 -2.98
N VAL A 93 -49.80 -13.89 -2.72
CA VAL A 93 -49.69 -12.46 -2.46
C VAL A 93 -49.63 -12.23 -0.95
N LEU A 94 -48.62 -11.51 -0.50
CA LEU A 94 -48.47 -11.13 0.90
C LEU A 94 -49.56 -10.10 1.27
N GLN A 95 -50.38 -10.42 2.27
CA GLN A 95 -51.49 -9.58 2.70
C GLN A 95 -51.13 -8.78 3.96
N GLN A 96 -50.62 -9.46 4.99
CA GLN A 96 -50.25 -8.83 6.25
C GLN A 96 -48.99 -9.46 6.83
N VAL A 97 -48.13 -8.62 7.40
CA VAL A 97 -46.96 -9.05 8.18
C VAL A 97 -47.10 -8.47 9.57
N SER A 98 -47.16 -9.33 10.59
CA SER A 98 -47.19 -8.90 11.99
C SER A 98 -45.86 -9.12 12.69
N ASN A 99 -45.66 -8.42 13.81
CA ASN A 99 -44.53 -8.66 14.69
C ASN A 99 -44.82 -9.87 15.59
N GLY A 100 -44.01 -10.93 15.48
CA GLY A 100 -44.13 -12.13 16.31
C GLY A 100 -43.51 -11.96 17.69
N ASN A 101 -42.23 -11.56 17.75
CA ASN A 101 -41.48 -11.41 19.01
C ASN A 101 -40.34 -10.37 18.95
N LEU A 102 -40.31 -9.52 17.92
CA LEU A 102 -39.24 -8.53 17.75
C LEU A 102 -39.38 -7.43 18.82
N PRO A 103 -38.30 -7.06 19.54
CA PRO A 103 -38.34 -5.97 20.53
C PRO A 103 -38.60 -4.64 19.85
N GLU A 104 -39.55 -3.80 20.34
CA GLU A 104 -40.02 -2.53 19.74
C GLU A 104 -39.27 -2.09 18.47
N VAL A 105 -39.51 -2.81 17.37
CA VAL A 105 -38.87 -2.50 16.10
C VAL A 105 -39.70 -1.40 15.48
N ASP A 106 -39.14 -0.21 15.46
CA ASP A 106 -39.69 0.91 14.71
C ASP A 106 -39.48 0.62 13.22
N PHE A 107 -40.45 -0.09 12.62
CA PHE A 107 -40.44 -0.44 11.20
C PHE A 107 -40.23 0.81 10.32
N SER A 108 -40.73 1.98 10.74
CA SER A 108 -40.55 3.24 10.01
C SER A 108 -39.07 3.65 9.88
N LYS A 109 -38.24 3.38 10.91
CA LYS A 109 -36.78 3.66 10.90
C LYS A 109 -36.00 2.69 10.03
N LEU A 110 -36.44 1.43 9.90
CA LEU A 110 -35.78 0.43 9.06
C LEU A 110 -36.02 0.65 7.56
N PHE A 111 -37.17 1.23 7.20
CA PHE A 111 -37.60 1.43 5.82
C PHE A 111 -37.51 2.88 5.33
N GLY A 112 -37.40 3.88 6.21
CA GLY A 112 -37.41 5.29 5.83
C GLY A 112 -38.74 5.76 5.26
N VAL A 113 -39.81 4.99 5.50
CA VAL A 113 -41.15 5.24 4.98
C VAL A 113 -42.13 5.00 6.13
N ASP A 114 -42.90 6.03 6.46
CA ASP A 114 -43.95 6.00 7.48
C ASP A 114 -45.19 5.30 6.89
N ARG A 115 -45.14 3.97 6.84
CA ARG A 115 -46.23 3.11 6.37
C ARG A 115 -46.56 2.13 7.49
N GLY A 116 -47.50 2.50 8.34
CA GLY A 116 -48.16 1.54 9.22
C GLY A 116 -48.81 0.45 8.38
N ASP A 117 -48.60 -0.81 8.77
CA ASP A 117 -49.35 -2.03 8.42
C ASP A 117 -49.78 -2.31 6.96
N GLU A 118 -49.36 -1.55 5.93
CA GLU A 118 -49.82 -1.77 4.55
C GLU A 118 -48.81 -2.50 3.63
N ASN A 119 -49.26 -3.65 3.09
CA ASN A 119 -48.84 -4.35 1.87
C ASN A 119 -47.33 -4.37 1.54
N LEU A 120 -46.51 -4.96 2.43
CA LEU A 120 -45.16 -5.37 2.07
C LEU A 120 -45.20 -6.40 0.93
N SER A 121 -44.28 -6.28 -0.02
CA SER A 121 -43.99 -7.36 -0.97
C SER A 121 -43.06 -8.41 -0.34
N TRP A 122 -43.05 -9.63 -0.89
CA TRP A 122 -42.12 -10.69 -0.47
C TRP A 122 -40.67 -10.25 -0.53
N LYS A 123 -40.29 -9.54 -1.60
CA LYS A 123 -38.95 -8.97 -1.75
C LYS A 123 -38.58 -7.97 -0.65
N GLU A 124 -39.53 -7.13 -0.22
CA GLU A 124 -39.31 -6.21 0.89
C GLU A 124 -39.20 -6.95 2.22
N LEU A 125 -40.00 -7.99 2.42
CA LEU A 125 -39.92 -8.86 3.60
C LEU A 125 -38.59 -9.63 3.68
N SER A 126 -38.09 -10.18 2.58
CA SER A 126 -36.76 -10.82 2.52
C SER A 126 -35.63 -9.82 2.84
N ARG A 127 -35.73 -8.59 2.32
CA ARG A 127 -34.78 -7.51 2.66
C ARG A 127 -34.84 -7.12 4.13
N LEU A 128 -36.03 -7.09 4.73
CA LEU A 128 -36.20 -6.84 6.16
C LEU A 128 -35.48 -7.92 6.99
N LYS A 129 -35.73 -9.20 6.68
CA LYS A 129 -35.06 -10.31 7.38
C LYS A 129 -33.55 -10.19 7.30
N ALA A 130 -33.02 -9.90 6.10
CA ALA A 130 -31.58 -9.73 5.89
C ALA A 130 -31.01 -8.56 6.71
N LYS A 131 -31.70 -7.40 6.73
CA LYS A 131 -31.28 -6.24 7.54
C LYS A 131 -31.32 -6.50 9.05
N LEU A 132 -32.36 -7.18 9.54
CA LEU A 132 -32.48 -7.56 10.95
C LEU A 132 -31.33 -8.49 11.35
N LEU A 133 -31.07 -9.51 10.52
CA LEU A 133 -29.96 -10.43 10.73
C LEU A 133 -28.61 -9.70 10.72
N GLU A 134 -28.39 -8.81 9.75
CA GLU A 134 -27.20 -7.96 9.67
C GLU A 134 -27.04 -7.09 10.93
N GLN A 135 -28.13 -6.49 11.41
CA GLN A 135 -28.11 -5.68 12.63
C GLN A 135 -27.74 -6.51 13.86
N TYR A 136 -28.27 -7.72 14.03
CA TYR A 136 -27.88 -8.63 15.11
C TYR A 136 -26.41 -9.04 15.00
N ASN A 137 -25.99 -9.49 13.83
CA ASN A 137 -24.61 -9.88 13.55
C ASN A 137 -23.61 -8.75 13.85
N ASN A 138 -23.94 -7.51 13.47
CA ASN A 138 -23.10 -6.33 13.72
C ASN A 138 -22.99 -5.96 15.21
N ASN A 139 -23.87 -6.50 16.06
CA ASN A 139 -23.87 -6.33 17.50
C ASN A 139 -23.32 -7.56 18.26
N GLY A 140 -22.71 -8.54 17.57
CA GLY A 140 -22.05 -9.69 18.22
C GLY A 140 -22.92 -10.95 18.33
N PHE A 141 -24.13 -10.94 17.78
CA PHE A 141 -25.04 -12.08 17.81
C PHE A 141 -24.79 -13.00 16.60
N LEU A 142 -23.74 -13.83 16.67
CA LEU A 142 -23.28 -14.66 15.54
C LEU A 142 -24.23 -15.80 15.16
N GLU A 143 -25.10 -16.17 16.09
CA GLU A 143 -26.07 -17.26 15.95
C GLU A 143 -27.49 -16.74 15.67
N ALA A 144 -27.63 -15.45 15.39
CA ALA A 144 -28.93 -14.82 15.22
C ALA A 144 -29.73 -15.48 14.09
N GLN A 145 -31.01 -15.70 14.35
CA GLN A 145 -31.95 -16.27 13.40
C GLN A 145 -33.11 -15.31 13.20
N VAL A 146 -33.54 -15.14 11.95
CA VAL A 146 -34.73 -14.37 11.59
C VAL A 146 -35.56 -15.20 10.62
N TRP A 147 -36.77 -15.56 11.04
CA TRP A 147 -37.64 -16.45 10.27
C TRP A 147 -39.07 -15.91 10.22
N LEU A 148 -39.88 -16.57 9.39
CA LEU A 148 -41.30 -16.31 9.26
C LEU A 148 -42.05 -17.51 9.85
N ASP A 149 -43.12 -17.24 10.57
CA ASP A 149 -44.00 -18.27 11.12
C ASP A 149 -45.45 -17.76 11.12
N ASN A 150 -46.38 -18.54 11.67
CA ASN A 150 -47.81 -18.22 11.75
C ASN A 150 -48.41 -17.90 10.38
N PHE A 151 -48.11 -18.74 9.38
CA PHE A 151 -48.68 -18.57 8.04
C PHE A 151 -50.18 -18.88 8.03
N GLU A 152 -50.99 -17.88 7.69
CA GLU A 152 -52.43 -18.02 7.49
C GLU A 152 -52.75 -17.85 6.01
N PHE A 153 -53.21 -18.92 5.36
CA PHE A 153 -53.54 -18.93 3.94
C PHE A 153 -55.04 -18.70 3.72
N GLN A 154 -55.37 -17.68 2.92
CA GLN A 154 -56.74 -17.41 2.46
C GLN A 154 -56.72 -17.27 0.93
N GLN A 155 -57.12 -18.32 0.22
CA GLN A 155 -57.06 -18.39 -1.25
C GLN A 155 -55.62 -18.19 -1.77
N ASN A 156 -55.36 -17.08 -2.50
CA ASN A 156 -54.04 -16.70 -3.00
C ASN A 156 -53.34 -15.67 -2.10
N GLN A 157 -53.92 -15.34 -0.94
CA GLN A 157 -53.34 -14.41 0.02
C GLN A 157 -52.75 -15.18 1.19
N VAL A 158 -51.67 -14.65 1.75
CA VAL A 158 -51.09 -15.17 2.98
C VAL A 158 -50.75 -14.04 3.94
N SER A 159 -51.00 -14.29 5.21
CA SER A 159 -50.52 -13.46 6.32
C SER A 159 -49.48 -14.24 7.12
N THR A 160 -48.48 -13.55 7.67
CA THR A 160 -47.39 -14.19 8.43
C THR A 160 -46.86 -13.25 9.52
N SER A 161 -46.07 -13.80 10.43
CA SER A 161 -45.38 -13.04 11.48
C SER A 161 -43.87 -13.21 11.35
N VAL A 162 -43.12 -12.13 11.58
CA VAL A 162 -41.65 -12.18 11.66
C VAL A 162 -41.23 -12.49 13.09
N PHE A 163 -40.34 -13.46 13.24
CA PHE A 163 -39.70 -13.80 14.49
C PHE A 163 -38.20 -13.66 14.38
N ALA A 164 -37.56 -13.33 15.50
CA ALA A 164 -36.11 -13.39 15.63
C ALA A 164 -35.69 -14.00 16.97
N ASP A 165 -34.57 -14.69 16.94
CA ASP A 165 -33.82 -15.10 18.12
C ASP A 165 -32.39 -14.62 17.94
N PRO A 166 -31.93 -13.61 18.71
CA PRO A 166 -30.56 -13.15 18.64
C PRO A 166 -29.56 -14.19 19.15
N GLY A 167 -29.98 -15.17 19.96
CA GLY A 167 -29.05 -16.10 20.62
C GLY A 167 -28.07 -15.39 21.54
N ASN A 168 -26.87 -15.94 21.68
CA ASN A 168 -25.83 -15.38 22.54
C ASN A 168 -25.12 -14.19 21.88
N GLN A 169 -24.85 -13.16 22.68
CA GLN A 169 -23.97 -12.07 22.28
C GLN A 169 -22.52 -12.44 22.57
N TYR A 170 -21.67 -12.40 21.55
CA TYR A 170 -20.24 -12.67 21.69
C TYR A 170 -19.41 -11.38 21.62
N VAL A 171 -18.54 -11.20 22.61
CA VAL A 171 -17.57 -10.10 22.69
C VAL A 171 -16.15 -10.64 22.69
N PHE A 172 -15.23 -9.88 22.11
CA PHE A 172 -13.81 -10.24 22.11
C PHE A 172 -13.22 -10.16 23.52
N ASP A 173 -12.64 -11.25 24.00
CA ASP A 173 -11.98 -11.30 25.31
C ASP A 173 -10.45 -11.29 25.18
N SER A 174 -9.91 -12.22 24.41
CA SER A 174 -8.47 -12.48 24.35
C SER A 174 -7.98 -13.00 23.00
N LEU A 175 -6.66 -12.93 22.82
CA LEU A 175 -5.96 -13.37 21.61
C LEU A 175 -5.04 -14.54 21.98
N ILE A 176 -5.19 -15.65 21.26
CA ILE A 176 -4.29 -16.81 21.31
C ILE A 176 -3.45 -16.79 20.04
N VAL A 177 -2.13 -16.72 20.22
CA VAL A 177 -1.17 -16.81 19.11
C VAL A 177 -0.48 -18.17 19.16
N ARG A 178 -0.49 -18.88 18.03
CA ARG A 178 0.24 -20.12 17.78
C ARG A 178 1.25 -19.89 16.65
N GLY A 179 2.20 -20.80 16.48
CA GLY A 179 3.23 -20.71 15.45
C GLY A 179 4.60 -20.30 16.02
N ASN A 180 5.51 -19.86 15.15
CA ASN A 180 6.87 -19.50 15.54
C ASN A 180 7.13 -17.98 15.67
N LEU A 181 6.13 -17.14 15.42
CA LEU A 181 6.26 -15.68 15.55
C LEU A 181 6.49 -15.26 17.01
N ASP A 182 7.67 -14.70 17.29
CA ASP A 182 7.94 -14.03 18.58
C ASP A 182 7.59 -12.55 18.47
N VAL A 183 6.44 -12.15 19.02
CA VAL A 183 6.04 -10.74 19.07
C VAL A 183 5.15 -10.46 20.28
N GLN A 184 5.23 -9.23 20.79
CA GLN A 184 4.33 -8.78 21.85
C GLN A 184 2.86 -8.87 21.41
N HIS A 185 2.04 -9.58 22.19
CA HIS A 185 0.60 -9.76 21.90
C HIS A 185 -0.13 -8.43 21.77
N GLN A 186 0.32 -7.41 22.51
CA GLN A 186 -0.26 -6.09 22.46
C GLN A 186 -0.04 -5.38 21.13
N TYR A 187 1.10 -5.61 20.48
CA TYR A 187 1.31 -5.15 19.12
C TYR A 187 0.29 -5.78 18.18
N LEU A 188 0.06 -7.10 18.26
CA LEU A 188 -0.92 -7.79 17.41
C LEU A 188 -2.34 -7.30 17.66
N LYS A 189 -2.74 -7.05 18.91
CA LYS A 189 -4.03 -6.43 19.22
C LYS A 189 -4.18 -5.08 18.55
N ASN A 190 -3.16 -4.21 18.64
CA ASN A 190 -3.19 -2.90 17.98
C ASN A 190 -3.18 -3.02 16.45
N TYR A 191 -2.38 -3.93 15.90
CA TYR A 191 -2.27 -4.19 14.46
C TYR A 191 -3.61 -4.65 13.88
N PHE A 192 -4.30 -5.56 14.56
CA PHE A 192 -5.61 -6.06 14.15
C PHE A 192 -6.78 -5.21 14.68
N SER A 193 -6.52 -4.08 15.35
CA SER A 193 -7.52 -3.19 15.94
C SER A 193 -8.47 -3.91 16.92
N LEU A 194 -7.94 -4.83 17.71
CA LEU A 194 -8.69 -5.63 18.68
C LEU A 194 -8.78 -4.92 20.03
N LYS A 195 -10.01 -4.73 20.53
CA LYS A 195 -10.30 -4.14 21.84
C LYS A 195 -11.13 -5.10 22.68
N LYS A 196 -10.70 -5.35 23.91
CA LYS A 196 -11.43 -6.21 24.84
C LYS A 196 -12.85 -5.67 25.08
N GLY A 197 -13.85 -6.56 25.09
CA GLY A 197 -15.26 -6.26 25.28
C GLY A 197 -15.98 -5.72 24.04
N GLN A 198 -15.30 -5.56 22.90
CA GLN A 198 -15.97 -5.14 21.68
C GLN A 198 -16.76 -6.31 21.06
N ALA A 199 -17.97 -6.05 20.56
CA ALA A 199 -18.79 -7.05 19.88
C ALA A 199 -18.08 -7.59 18.63
N ILE A 200 -18.17 -8.90 18.40
CA ILE A 200 -17.61 -9.53 17.21
C ILE A 200 -18.45 -9.17 16.00
N GLN A 201 -17.81 -8.94 14.86
CA GLN A 201 -18.50 -8.69 13.60
C GLN A 201 -18.13 -9.79 12.58
N PRO A 202 -19.05 -10.17 11.68
CA PRO A 202 -18.80 -11.24 10.71
C PRO A 202 -17.57 -11.01 9.83
N ASP A 203 -17.27 -9.75 9.51
CA ASP A 203 -16.19 -9.37 8.60
C ASP A 203 -14.79 -9.34 9.26
N TRP A 204 -14.69 -9.57 10.57
CA TRP A 204 -13.42 -9.51 11.27
C TRP A 204 -12.41 -10.51 10.77
N LEU A 205 -12.80 -11.77 10.59
CA LEU A 205 -11.88 -12.82 10.19
C LEU A 205 -11.28 -12.53 8.81
N GLU A 206 -12.08 -11.97 7.90
CA GLU A 206 -11.60 -11.52 6.59
C GLU A 206 -10.65 -10.32 6.72
N LYS A 207 -11.00 -9.29 7.50
CA LYS A 207 -10.13 -8.13 7.75
C LYS A 207 -8.81 -8.54 8.40
N ILE A 208 -8.84 -9.48 9.34
CA ILE A 208 -7.66 -10.02 10.02
C ILE A 208 -6.77 -10.74 9.00
N HIS A 209 -7.36 -11.59 8.15
CA HIS A 209 -6.62 -12.27 7.09
C HIS A 209 -5.95 -11.28 6.15
N GLN A 210 -6.71 -10.30 5.63
CA GLN A 210 -6.18 -9.27 4.73
C GLN A 210 -5.04 -8.47 5.38
N ARG A 211 -5.17 -8.10 6.66
CA ARG A 211 -4.11 -7.39 7.39
C ARG A 211 -2.89 -8.26 7.60
N ALA A 212 -3.04 -9.55 7.88
CA ALA A 212 -1.90 -10.45 8.01
C ALA A 212 -1.14 -10.61 6.68
N ASP A 213 -1.86 -10.66 5.55
CA ASP A 213 -1.24 -10.67 4.21
C ASP A 213 -0.44 -9.40 3.93
N GLN A 214 -0.93 -8.25 4.42
CA GLN A 214 -0.25 -6.96 4.33
C GLN A 214 0.97 -6.81 5.25
N SER A 215 1.12 -7.67 6.26
CA SER A 215 2.23 -7.57 7.21
C SER A 215 3.57 -7.83 6.52
N THR A 216 4.57 -7.01 6.89
CA THR A 216 5.92 -7.12 6.37
C THR A 216 6.69 -8.31 6.97
N PHE A 217 6.44 -8.68 8.23
CA PHE A 217 7.31 -9.61 8.97
C PHE A 217 6.62 -10.87 9.50
N PHE A 218 5.31 -11.02 9.30
CA PHE A 218 4.60 -12.25 9.64
C PHE A 218 3.52 -12.59 8.61
N LYS A 219 3.11 -13.86 8.58
CA LYS A 219 1.97 -14.37 7.80
C LYS A 219 1.07 -15.24 8.67
N LEU A 220 -0.16 -15.42 8.22
CA LEU A 220 -1.01 -16.51 8.71
C LEU A 220 -0.62 -17.82 8.03
N GLU A 221 -0.56 -18.89 8.81
CA GLU A 221 -0.42 -20.25 8.29
C GLU A 221 -1.79 -20.86 7.96
N ASN A 222 -2.78 -20.60 8.83
CA ASN A 222 -4.14 -21.12 8.73
C ASN A 222 -5.18 -20.00 8.82
N LYS A 223 -6.40 -20.27 8.35
CA LYS A 223 -7.53 -19.34 8.47
C LYS A 223 -7.79 -19.01 9.95
N PRO A 224 -8.00 -17.73 10.31
CA PRO A 224 -8.28 -17.34 11.68
C PRO A 224 -9.67 -17.84 12.10
N GLY A 225 -9.87 -18.03 13.40
CA GLY A 225 -11.14 -18.47 13.96
C GLY A 225 -11.33 -18.06 15.41
N PHE A 226 -12.54 -18.22 15.92
CA PHE A 226 -12.87 -17.95 17.32
C PHE A 226 -13.12 -19.25 18.09
N LEU A 227 -12.68 -19.28 19.34
CA LEU A 227 -13.21 -20.19 20.35
C LEU A 227 -14.25 -19.41 21.16
N LEU A 228 -15.50 -19.85 21.08
CA LEU A 228 -16.63 -19.25 21.76
C LEU A 228 -16.89 -20.02 23.06
N ASP A 229 -17.13 -19.30 24.16
CA ASP A 229 -17.58 -19.89 25.41
C ASP A 229 -19.06 -19.59 25.69
N ASP A 230 -19.67 -20.38 26.57
CA ASP A 230 -21.08 -20.23 26.97
C ASP A 230 -21.36 -18.92 27.72
N ALA A 231 -20.33 -18.18 28.13
CA ALA A 231 -20.44 -16.90 28.82
C ALA A 231 -20.46 -15.70 27.85
N GLY A 232 -20.43 -15.94 26.54
CA GLY A 232 -20.45 -14.88 25.52
C GLY A 232 -19.07 -14.26 25.26
N ASN A 233 -17.98 -14.91 25.67
CA ASN A 233 -16.63 -14.48 25.33
C ASN A 233 -16.12 -15.24 24.11
N ALA A 234 -15.38 -14.54 23.26
CA ALA A 234 -14.65 -15.14 22.17
C ALA A 234 -13.15 -14.90 22.29
N GLN A 235 -12.41 -15.98 22.10
CA GLN A 235 -10.96 -15.97 22.02
C GLN A 235 -10.56 -16.12 20.55
N LEU A 236 -9.89 -15.11 19.99
CA LEU A 236 -9.40 -15.16 18.62
C LEU A 236 -8.15 -16.04 18.58
N VAL A 237 -8.15 -17.04 17.71
CA VAL A 237 -7.00 -17.93 17.49
C VAL A 237 -6.35 -17.57 16.17
N LEU A 238 -5.07 -17.19 16.24
CA LEU A 238 -4.22 -16.92 15.09
C LEU A 238 -3.02 -17.86 15.10
N GLU A 239 -2.73 -18.48 13.96
CA GLU A 239 -1.50 -19.24 13.74
C GLU A 239 -0.58 -18.41 12.85
N LEU A 240 0.40 -17.75 13.48
CA LEU A 240 1.27 -16.76 12.85
C LEU A 240 2.70 -17.27 12.80
N ASN A 241 3.30 -17.18 11.63
CA ASN A 241 4.69 -17.54 11.39
C ASN A 241 5.50 -16.33 10.90
N ASP A 242 6.79 -16.32 11.24
CA ASP A 242 7.74 -15.30 10.78
C ASP A 242 7.88 -15.32 9.25
N LYS A 243 8.04 -14.12 8.67
CA LYS A 243 8.51 -13.93 7.29
C LYS A 243 9.98 -13.55 7.32
N ALA A 244 10.76 -14.11 6.39
CA ALA A 244 12.12 -13.67 6.09
C ALA A 244 12.07 -12.24 5.51
N SER A 245 12.07 -11.27 6.40
CA SER A 245 11.73 -9.88 6.11
C SER A 245 12.88 -8.94 6.40
N ASN A 246 13.89 -9.39 7.17
CA ASN A 246 15.08 -8.59 7.41
C ASN A 246 15.86 -8.46 6.10
N GLU A 247 16.31 -7.24 5.80
CA GLU A 247 17.04 -6.95 4.57
C GLU A 247 18.50 -6.62 4.91
N PHE A 248 19.44 -7.11 4.10
CA PHE A 248 20.85 -6.73 4.16
C PHE A 248 21.43 -6.64 2.75
N ASP A 249 22.15 -5.57 2.44
CA ASP A 249 22.92 -5.47 1.22
C ASP A 249 24.23 -4.70 1.48
N LEU A 250 25.25 -5.06 0.71
CA LEU A 250 26.55 -4.41 0.75
C LEU A 250 27.21 -4.53 -0.63
N VAL A 251 27.52 -3.38 -1.22
CA VAL A 251 28.21 -3.25 -2.50
C VAL A 251 29.41 -2.32 -2.31
N LEU A 252 30.59 -2.78 -2.70
CA LEU A 252 31.82 -1.98 -2.67
C LEU A 252 32.34 -1.79 -4.10
N GLY A 253 32.64 -0.53 -4.44
CA GLY A 253 33.20 -0.11 -5.70
C GLY A 253 34.61 0.45 -5.53
N PHE A 254 35.49 0.16 -6.48
CA PHE A 254 36.85 0.69 -6.51
C PHE A 254 37.04 1.49 -7.79
N LEU A 255 37.36 2.77 -7.66
CA LEU A 255 37.64 3.67 -8.78
C LEU A 255 39.13 4.01 -8.78
N PRO A 256 39.83 3.95 -9.93
CA PRO A 256 41.18 4.48 -10.01
C PRO A 256 41.17 5.98 -9.74
N ASN A 257 42.12 6.48 -8.95
CA ASN A 257 42.21 7.92 -8.71
C ASN A 257 42.56 8.64 -10.03
N PRO A 258 41.72 9.57 -10.53
CA PRO A 258 42.01 10.29 -11.77
C PRO A 258 43.20 11.26 -11.65
N ASN A 259 43.60 11.66 -10.43
CA ASN A 259 44.73 12.54 -10.15
C ASN A 259 45.70 11.93 -9.12
N PRO A 260 46.45 10.87 -9.48
CA PRO A 260 47.37 10.19 -8.58
C PRO A 260 48.59 11.04 -8.17
N GLN A 261 48.78 12.21 -8.79
CA GLN A 261 49.88 13.13 -8.50
C GLN A 261 49.57 14.11 -7.35
N LEU A 262 48.29 14.31 -7.02
CA LEU A 262 47.82 15.29 -6.02
C LEU A 262 47.27 14.64 -4.74
N SER A 263 47.10 13.31 -4.73
CA SER A 263 46.63 12.56 -3.56
C SER A 263 47.43 11.26 -3.42
N SER A 264 47.84 10.90 -2.21
CA SER A 264 48.64 9.71 -1.92
C SER A 264 47.89 8.37 -2.09
N ARG A 265 46.60 8.42 -2.46
CA ARG A 265 45.73 7.25 -2.69
C ARG A 265 45.54 7.00 -4.19
N ASN A 266 46.06 5.89 -4.69
CA ASN A 266 45.89 5.46 -6.09
C ASN A 266 44.48 4.88 -6.40
N LEU A 267 43.69 4.62 -5.36
CA LEU A 267 42.40 3.93 -5.44
C LEU A 267 41.40 4.65 -4.54
N LEU A 268 40.25 5.01 -5.11
CA LEU A 268 39.12 5.61 -4.42
C LEU A 268 38.08 4.52 -4.14
N LEU A 269 37.57 4.48 -2.91
CA LEU A 269 36.55 3.54 -2.49
C LEU A 269 35.18 4.22 -2.57
N THR A 270 34.24 3.60 -3.27
CA THR A 270 32.81 3.91 -3.26
C THR A 270 32.06 2.69 -2.75
N GLY A 271 30.79 2.86 -2.40
CA GLY A 271 29.98 1.73 -1.97
C GLY A 271 28.66 2.14 -1.37
N GLU A 272 27.78 1.18 -1.22
CA GLU A 272 26.50 1.31 -0.54
C GLU A 272 26.24 0.07 0.30
N GLY A 273 25.44 0.21 1.34
CA GLY A 273 24.94 -0.93 2.09
C GLY A 273 23.73 -0.53 2.92
N SER A 274 22.74 -1.41 2.92
CA SER A 274 21.53 -1.31 3.74
C SER A 274 21.45 -2.44 4.76
N LEU A 275 20.89 -2.14 5.92
CA LEU A 275 20.44 -3.12 6.89
C LEU A 275 19.07 -2.69 7.39
N LYS A 276 18.04 -3.51 7.17
CA LYS A 276 16.70 -3.29 7.71
C LYS A 276 16.27 -4.47 8.53
N LEU A 277 16.07 -4.25 9.82
CA LEU A 277 15.60 -5.26 10.76
C LEU A 277 14.15 -4.97 11.12
N TYR A 278 13.29 -5.94 10.85
CA TYR A 278 11.89 -5.93 11.25
C TYR A 278 11.72 -6.84 12.46
N ASN A 279 11.00 -6.35 13.48
CA ASN A 279 10.77 -7.07 14.72
C ASN A 279 12.06 -7.59 15.42
N PRO A 280 13.15 -6.80 15.52
CA PRO A 280 14.32 -7.26 16.26
C PRO A 280 13.93 -7.47 17.73
N LEU A 281 14.23 -8.68 18.24
CA LEU A 281 13.97 -9.10 19.63
C LEU A 281 12.48 -9.08 20.03
N GLY A 282 11.56 -9.32 19.08
CA GLY A 282 10.13 -9.51 19.36
C GLY A 282 9.33 -8.25 19.75
N GLY A 283 9.95 -7.06 19.64
CA GLY A 283 9.33 -5.78 20.01
C GLY A 283 8.50 -5.11 18.92
N ALA A 284 8.32 -5.76 17.76
CA ALA A 284 7.76 -5.20 16.53
C ALA A 284 8.42 -3.89 16.07
N ARG A 285 9.67 -3.67 16.49
CA ARG A 285 10.45 -2.47 16.16
C ARG A 285 10.93 -2.53 14.72
N THR A 286 11.31 -1.39 14.17
CA THR A 286 12.07 -1.34 12.91
C THR A 286 13.34 -0.56 13.15
N LEU A 287 14.48 -1.14 12.77
CA LEU A 287 15.77 -0.47 12.68
C LEU A 287 16.21 -0.54 11.24
N ALA A 288 16.43 0.60 10.59
CA ALA A 288 17.01 0.67 9.26
C ALA A 288 18.25 1.56 9.26
N ILE A 289 19.27 1.12 8.53
CA ILE A 289 20.55 1.79 8.34
C ILE A 289 20.86 1.74 6.86
N ASP A 290 20.96 2.89 6.22
CA ASP A 290 21.33 3.01 4.82
C ASP A 290 22.59 3.86 4.71
N TYR A 291 23.65 3.29 4.13
CA TYR A 291 24.89 3.97 3.79
C TYR A 291 25.04 4.01 2.26
N LYS A 292 25.34 5.17 1.69
CA LYS A 292 25.58 5.30 0.25
C LYS A 292 26.65 6.33 -0.05
N GLN A 293 27.69 5.94 -0.78
CA GLN A 293 28.74 6.82 -1.26
C GLN A 293 28.98 6.53 -2.74
N LEU A 294 28.18 7.17 -3.60
CA LEU A 294 28.26 7.03 -5.06
C LEU A 294 29.50 7.70 -5.66
N GLN A 295 29.89 8.84 -5.08
CA GLN A 295 31.03 9.64 -5.50
C GLN A 295 32.06 9.69 -4.36
N PRO A 296 33.37 9.75 -4.67
CA PRO A 296 34.39 9.98 -3.67
C PRO A 296 34.03 11.20 -2.80
N GLU A 297 34.20 11.06 -1.48
CA GLU A 297 33.97 12.13 -0.50
C GLU A 297 32.52 12.62 -0.35
N SER A 298 31.55 11.93 -0.96
CA SER A 298 30.11 12.26 -0.86
C SER A 298 29.29 11.15 -0.16
N PRO A 299 29.54 10.84 1.14
CA PRO A 299 28.74 9.87 1.87
C PRO A 299 27.36 10.40 2.23
N ARG A 300 26.38 9.50 2.17
CA ARG A 300 25.04 9.64 2.73
C ARG A 300 24.83 8.53 3.75
N ILE A 301 24.33 8.91 4.92
CA ILE A 301 23.96 8.01 6.01
C ILE A 301 22.52 8.32 6.37
N ASP A 302 21.67 7.30 6.44
CA ASP A 302 20.30 7.42 6.93
C ASP A 302 20.06 6.34 8.00
N LEU A 303 19.57 6.74 9.16
CA LEU A 303 19.32 5.87 10.31
C LEU A 303 17.87 6.07 10.75
N ASP A 304 17.06 5.03 10.60
CA ASP A 304 15.65 5.04 10.97
C ASP A 304 15.36 4.08 12.12
N LEU A 305 14.61 4.56 13.10
CA LEU A 305 14.18 3.79 14.24
C LEU A 305 12.70 4.02 14.51
N VAL A 306 11.94 2.93 14.55
CA VAL A 306 10.50 2.94 14.79
C VAL A 306 10.17 2.04 15.96
N TRP A 307 9.55 2.63 16.98
CA TRP A 307 8.87 1.93 18.06
C TRP A 307 7.36 2.05 17.85
N PRO A 308 6.65 0.97 17.50
CA PRO A 308 5.27 1.07 17.03
C PRO A 308 4.26 1.37 18.14
N THR A 309 4.53 0.94 19.39
CA THR A 309 3.57 1.01 20.50
C THR A 309 4.27 1.25 21.86
N PHE A 310 3.59 1.94 22.76
CA PHE A 310 3.95 2.21 24.16
C PHE A 310 2.71 2.08 25.06
N PHE A 311 2.91 1.63 26.31
CA PHE A 311 1.87 1.56 27.35
C PHE A 311 0.56 0.88 26.89
N GLU A 312 0.69 -0.17 26.08
CA GLU A 312 -0.43 -0.89 25.46
C GLU A 312 -1.28 -0.09 24.46
N GLN A 313 -1.03 1.20 24.29
CA GLN A 313 -1.72 2.04 23.35
C GLN A 313 -1.13 1.89 21.94
N PRO A 314 -1.91 2.19 20.89
CA PRO A 314 -1.41 2.28 19.51
C PRO A 314 -0.60 3.58 19.29
N LEU A 315 0.18 4.00 20.28
CA LEU A 315 1.03 5.18 20.27
C LEU A 315 2.49 4.76 20.25
N GLY A 316 3.22 5.14 19.21
CA GLY A 316 4.62 4.85 18.98
C GLY A 316 5.51 6.10 18.92
N ALA A 317 6.81 5.89 18.82
CA ALA A 317 7.82 6.93 18.66
C ALA A 317 8.76 6.59 17.51
N THR A 318 9.24 7.62 16.83
CA THR A 318 10.17 7.48 15.72
C THR A 318 11.34 8.42 15.87
N ALA A 319 12.53 7.97 15.48
CA ALA A 319 13.72 8.79 15.37
C ALA A 319 14.37 8.51 14.02
N ASN A 320 14.78 9.57 13.34
CA ASN A 320 15.51 9.52 12.09
C ASN A 320 16.72 10.46 12.17
N PHE A 321 17.86 10.00 11.68
CA PHE A 321 19.06 10.80 11.52
C PHE A 321 19.57 10.60 10.09
N GLU A 322 19.71 11.69 9.34
CA GLU A 322 20.28 11.66 8.00
C GLU A 322 21.46 12.63 7.92
N LEU A 323 22.57 12.17 7.35
CA LEU A 323 23.72 12.98 6.99
C LEU A 323 23.94 12.87 5.49
N ILE A 324 24.02 14.00 4.80
CA ILE A 324 24.39 14.06 3.38
C ILE A 324 25.62 14.95 3.28
N LYS A 325 26.74 14.39 2.85
CA LYS A 325 27.91 15.15 2.45
C LYS A 325 28.03 15.14 0.93
N GLN A 326 28.31 16.30 0.37
CA GLN A 326 28.60 16.49 -1.04
C GLN A 326 30.04 16.98 -1.15
N ASP A 327 30.93 16.10 -1.61
CA ASP A 327 32.34 16.36 -1.91
C ASP A 327 33.03 17.27 -0.87
N SER A 328 33.63 18.37 -1.31
CA SER A 328 34.14 19.44 -0.44
C SER A 328 33.23 20.67 -0.41
N SER A 329 32.02 20.59 -0.97
CA SER A 329 31.07 21.69 -0.98
C SER A 329 30.37 21.87 0.37
N PHE A 330 29.61 20.87 0.83
CA PHE A 330 28.77 21.01 2.01
C PHE A 330 28.44 19.70 2.72
N VAL A 331 27.96 19.82 3.97
CA VAL A 331 27.37 18.75 4.78
C VAL A 331 26.01 19.20 5.29
N ASN A 332 24.97 18.41 5.04
CA ASN A 332 23.65 18.54 5.66
C ASN A 332 23.51 17.48 6.76
N VAL A 333 22.98 17.90 7.90
CA VAL A 333 22.65 17.03 9.04
C VAL A 333 21.18 17.26 9.37
N ASN A 334 20.39 16.20 9.25
CA ASN A 334 18.96 16.19 9.52
C ASN A 334 18.69 15.28 10.72
N PHE A 335 17.96 15.77 11.71
CA PHE A 335 17.46 14.99 12.82
C PHE A 335 15.95 15.14 12.91
N ASN A 336 15.22 14.03 12.93
CA ASN A 336 13.77 14.02 12.98
C ASN A 336 13.29 13.11 14.11
N ILE A 337 12.45 13.64 14.98
CA ILE A 337 11.80 12.87 16.05
C ILE A 337 10.29 13.02 15.93
N GLY A 338 9.56 11.92 16.13
CA GLY A 338 8.12 11.92 15.93
C GLY A 338 7.35 11.00 16.88
N ALA A 339 6.08 11.32 17.05
CA ALA A 339 5.08 10.49 17.71
C ALA A 339 4.14 9.92 16.65
N GLN A 340 3.89 8.61 16.70
CA GLN A 340 3.08 7.89 15.71
C GLN A 340 1.82 7.33 16.38
N TYR A 341 0.66 7.48 15.75
CA TYR A 341 -0.58 6.81 16.12
C TYR A 341 -0.93 5.76 15.06
N GLN A 342 -1.02 4.51 15.47
CA GLN A 342 -1.35 3.37 14.62
C GLN A 342 -2.87 3.27 14.47
N LEU A 343 -3.38 3.34 13.23
CA LEU A 343 -4.81 3.25 12.94
C LEU A 343 -5.27 1.79 12.72
N GLY A 344 -4.34 0.87 12.47
CA GLY A 344 -4.56 -0.55 12.21
C GLY A 344 -3.88 -1.00 10.91
N GLY A 345 -3.45 -2.26 10.85
CA GLY A 345 -2.60 -2.76 9.78
C GLY A 345 -1.33 -1.92 9.66
N ASN A 346 -0.97 -1.54 8.44
CA ASN A 346 0.19 -0.68 8.16
C ASN A 346 -0.15 0.84 8.24
N ASN A 347 -1.39 1.22 8.54
CA ASN A 347 -1.86 2.61 8.51
C ASN A 347 -1.46 3.39 9.76
N TYR A 348 -0.91 4.58 9.57
CA TYR A 348 -0.50 5.44 10.68
C TYR A 348 -0.59 6.92 10.36
N LEU A 349 -0.73 7.72 11.42
CA LEU A 349 -0.54 9.16 11.43
C LEU A 349 0.66 9.47 12.33
N ARG A 350 1.63 10.24 11.84
CA ARG A 350 2.82 10.60 12.58
C ARG A 350 2.97 12.11 12.62
N PHE A 351 3.13 12.68 13.80
CA PHE A 351 3.53 14.08 13.98
C PHE A 351 5.01 14.14 14.34
N PHE A 352 5.74 15.10 13.79
CA PHE A 352 7.19 15.14 13.96
C PHE A 352 7.75 16.55 14.03
N PHE A 353 8.94 16.63 14.63
CA PHE A 353 9.84 17.78 14.60
C PHE A 353 11.11 17.38 13.86
N LYS A 354 11.51 18.18 12.87
CA LYS A 354 12.74 17.99 12.10
C LYS A 354 13.64 19.22 12.27
N ARG A 355 14.89 18.99 12.65
CA ARG A 355 16.00 19.95 12.65
C ARG A 355 16.89 19.63 11.45
N SER A 356 17.15 20.61 10.60
CA SER A 356 18.10 20.50 9.50
C SER A 356 19.17 21.57 9.67
N ASP A 357 20.43 21.19 9.68
CA ASP A 357 21.57 22.10 9.70
C ASP A 357 22.45 21.82 8.48
N SER A 358 22.96 22.88 7.83
CA SER A 358 23.88 22.76 6.71
C SER A 358 25.14 23.58 6.94
N PHE A 359 26.28 23.00 6.54
CA PHE A 359 27.61 23.56 6.73
C PHE A 359 28.43 23.46 5.44
N LEU A 360 28.91 24.58 4.94
CA LEU A 360 29.94 24.69 3.92
C LEU A 360 31.26 24.09 4.41
N GLN A 361 31.98 23.41 3.53
CA GLN A 361 33.24 22.75 3.88
C GLN A 361 34.44 23.54 3.34
N GLU A 362 34.60 23.62 2.02
CA GLU A 362 35.58 24.47 1.36
C GLU A 362 34.88 25.69 0.75
N ILE A 363 35.46 26.87 0.95
CA ILE A 363 34.91 28.16 0.49
C ILE A 363 35.90 28.78 -0.49
N ASP A 364 35.48 29.01 -1.72
CA ASP A 364 36.25 29.71 -2.73
C ASP A 364 36.18 31.22 -2.50
N THR A 365 37.03 31.68 -1.58
CA THR A 365 37.15 33.11 -1.27
C THR A 365 37.58 33.95 -2.48
N ALA A 366 38.21 33.37 -3.50
CA ALA A 366 38.57 34.10 -4.72
C ALA A 366 37.33 34.36 -5.59
N PHE A 367 36.47 33.35 -5.77
CA PHE A 367 35.16 33.49 -6.42
C PHE A 367 34.31 34.57 -5.72
N ILE A 368 34.19 34.49 -4.40
CA ILE A 368 33.38 35.44 -3.61
C ILE A 368 33.93 36.85 -3.75
N ARG A 369 35.25 37.05 -3.68
CA ARG A 369 35.89 38.37 -3.86
C ARG A 369 35.62 38.96 -5.24
N GLN A 370 35.71 38.13 -6.28
CA GLN A 370 35.54 38.57 -7.66
C GLN A 370 34.08 38.92 -7.98
N ASN A 371 33.14 38.07 -7.56
CA ASN A 371 31.72 38.18 -7.96
C ASN A 371 30.86 38.92 -6.95
N ARG A 372 31.36 39.12 -5.72
CA ARG A 372 30.62 39.76 -4.60
C ARG A 372 29.27 39.10 -4.34
N SER A 373 29.22 37.78 -4.53
CA SER A 373 28.01 36.95 -4.40
C SER A 373 28.34 35.66 -3.66
N LEU A 374 27.31 35.04 -3.09
CA LEU A 374 27.41 33.72 -2.48
C LEU A 374 27.62 32.62 -3.53
N GLU A 375 28.12 31.48 -3.07
CA GLU A 375 28.24 30.25 -3.85
C GLU A 375 26.89 29.56 -4.03
N GLN A 376 26.87 28.42 -4.75
CA GLN A 376 25.63 27.66 -4.95
C GLN A 376 25.12 26.99 -3.67
N ALA A 377 25.94 26.78 -2.64
CA ALA A 377 25.53 26.23 -1.35
C ALA A 377 25.65 27.28 -0.24
N ILE A 378 24.96 27.06 0.88
CA ILE A 378 24.97 28.02 2.01
C ILE A 378 24.86 27.34 3.37
N ASP A 379 25.44 27.97 4.40
CA ASP A 379 25.17 27.60 5.79
C ASP A 379 23.75 28.00 6.18
N TYR A 380 23.00 27.08 6.77
CA TYR A 380 21.67 27.39 7.30
C TYR A 380 21.30 26.50 8.46
N ASN A 381 20.32 26.98 9.23
CA ASN A 381 19.56 26.14 10.13
C ASN A 381 18.06 26.18 9.78
N GLN A 382 17.38 25.07 10.05
CA GLN A 382 15.96 24.92 9.77
C GLN A 382 15.30 24.09 10.86
N ASN A 383 14.13 24.54 11.30
CA ASN A 383 13.27 23.81 12.22
C ASN A 383 11.90 23.65 11.56
N LEU A 384 11.48 22.43 11.33
CA LEU A 384 10.20 22.07 10.72
C LEU A 384 9.34 21.27 11.68
N TYR A 385 8.05 21.56 11.69
CA TYR A 385 7.03 20.78 12.37
C TYR A 385 6.10 20.21 11.32
N GLY A 386 5.82 18.91 11.38
CA GLY A 386 5.09 18.26 10.29
C GLY A 386 4.23 17.09 10.72
N ALA A 387 3.45 16.62 9.75
CA ALA A 387 2.64 15.43 9.84
C ALA A 387 2.93 14.52 8.64
N LYS A 388 2.94 13.22 8.89
CA LYS A 388 3.07 12.16 7.89
C LYS A 388 1.89 11.20 8.01
N VAL A 389 1.18 11.00 6.91
CA VAL A 389 0.05 10.07 6.81
C VAL A 389 0.47 8.92 5.92
N ASN A 390 0.33 7.69 6.42
CA ASN A 390 0.51 6.47 5.66
C ASN A 390 -0.81 5.71 5.58
N TRP A 391 -1.29 5.51 4.36
CA TRP A 391 -2.52 4.78 4.08
C TRP A 391 -2.27 3.71 3.03
N ASP A 392 -2.11 2.47 3.47
CA ASP A 392 -1.84 1.29 2.67
C ASP A 392 -3.04 0.35 2.69
N GLN A 393 -3.61 0.13 1.52
CA GLN A 393 -4.73 -0.78 1.25
C GLN A 393 -4.38 -1.75 0.12
N ARG A 394 -3.08 -2.00 -0.10
CA ARG A 394 -2.62 -3.00 -1.06
C ARG A 394 -2.92 -4.40 -0.54
N ASN A 395 -3.12 -5.35 -1.44
CA ASN A 395 -3.36 -6.74 -1.03
C ASN A 395 -2.10 -7.49 -0.59
N ASN A 396 -0.92 -6.97 -0.92
CA ASN A 396 0.39 -7.50 -0.55
C ASN A 396 1.37 -6.33 -0.47
N SER A 397 2.33 -6.36 0.46
CA SER A 397 3.27 -5.25 0.69
C SER A 397 4.46 -5.24 -0.29
N PHE A 398 4.84 -6.39 -0.84
CA PHE A 398 6.00 -6.56 -1.72
C PHE A 398 5.63 -6.60 -3.21
N ASN A 399 4.63 -7.38 -3.59
CA ASN A 399 4.19 -7.51 -4.99
C ASN A 399 2.67 -7.33 -5.12
N PRO A 400 2.17 -6.08 -5.02
CA PRO A 400 0.75 -5.80 -5.03
C PRO A 400 0.13 -6.10 -6.40
N GLN A 401 -1.07 -6.69 -6.39
CA GLN A 401 -1.89 -6.90 -7.59
C GLN A 401 -3.04 -5.89 -7.69
N ARG A 402 -3.55 -5.47 -6.53
CA ARG A 402 -4.71 -4.60 -6.41
C ARG A 402 -4.59 -3.72 -5.17
N GLY A 403 -5.33 -2.62 -5.19
CA GLY A 403 -5.39 -1.68 -4.08
C GLY A 403 -4.44 -0.52 -4.28
N TYR A 404 -4.14 0.20 -3.20
CA TYR A 404 -3.46 1.48 -3.30
C TYR A 404 -2.65 1.80 -2.06
N TRP A 405 -1.64 2.63 -2.23
CA TRP A 405 -0.80 3.13 -1.14
C TRP A 405 -0.58 4.63 -1.31
N LEU A 406 -0.86 5.38 -0.27
CA LEU A 406 -0.68 6.82 -0.21
C LEU A 406 0.22 7.15 0.97
N LEU A 407 1.24 7.94 0.71
CA LEU A 407 2.13 8.51 1.71
C LEU A 407 2.21 10.02 1.47
N LEU A 408 1.79 10.80 2.46
CA LEU A 408 1.86 12.24 2.42
C LEU A 408 2.66 12.73 3.62
N THR A 409 3.72 13.48 3.38
CA THR A 409 4.48 14.21 4.40
C THR A 409 4.29 15.70 4.13
N SER A 410 3.88 16.46 5.14
CA SER A 410 3.82 17.92 5.06
C SER A 410 4.44 18.50 6.30
N ALA A 411 5.30 19.50 6.13
CA ALA A 411 5.95 20.20 7.22
C ALA A 411 6.02 21.70 6.93
N ILE A 412 5.94 22.48 8.00
CA ILE A 412 6.07 23.92 7.97
C ILE A 412 6.97 24.36 9.11
N GLY A 413 7.74 25.41 8.89
CA GLY A 413 8.59 25.92 9.94
C GLY A 413 9.43 27.10 9.48
N ASN A 414 10.56 27.30 10.15
CA ASN A 414 11.42 28.43 9.87
C ASN A 414 12.83 28.00 9.50
N ARG A 415 13.43 28.80 8.63
CA ARG A 415 14.81 28.68 8.20
C ARG A 415 15.51 30.02 8.39
N SER A 416 16.79 30.00 8.75
CA SER A 416 17.66 31.17 8.74
C SER A 416 18.99 30.78 8.12
N VAL A 417 19.51 31.65 7.25
CA VAL A 417 20.86 31.55 6.72
C VAL A 417 21.82 32.01 7.81
N GLU A 418 22.82 31.20 8.11
CA GLU A 418 23.84 31.53 9.11
C GLU A 418 25.05 32.14 8.39
N PRO A 419 25.43 33.41 8.65
CA PRO A 419 26.58 34.01 7.99
C PRO A 419 27.89 33.26 8.31
N ASN A 420 28.65 32.89 7.28
CA ASN A 420 29.90 32.16 7.47
C ASN A 420 31.03 33.11 7.93
N SER A 421 31.74 32.72 8.99
CA SER A 421 32.84 33.54 9.53
C SER A 421 34.01 33.74 8.56
N THR A 422 34.30 32.77 7.68
CA THR A 422 35.33 32.85 6.65
C THR A 422 34.97 33.88 5.58
N ILE A 423 33.68 34.02 5.26
CA ILE A 423 33.17 34.94 4.24
C ILE A 423 33.09 36.36 4.80
N THR A 424 32.51 36.51 5.99
CA THR A 424 32.35 37.81 6.65
C THR A 424 33.68 38.43 7.10
N SER A 425 34.75 37.65 7.22
CA SER A 425 36.11 38.13 7.55
C SER A 425 36.98 38.44 6.32
N ILE A 426 36.44 38.35 5.09
CA ILE A 426 37.18 38.76 3.89
C ILE A 426 37.42 40.27 3.95
N GLU A 427 38.68 40.67 4.08
CA GLU A 427 39.08 42.08 4.04
C GLU A 427 39.12 42.61 2.59
N ASP A 428 38.34 43.65 2.30
CA ASP A 428 38.39 44.43 1.06
C ASP A 428 38.10 45.90 1.33
N THR A 429 38.89 46.79 0.74
CA THR A 429 38.79 48.24 0.97
C THR A 429 37.54 48.90 0.36
N SER A 430 36.86 48.20 -0.56
CA SER A 430 35.77 48.72 -1.39
C SER A 430 34.41 48.05 -1.13
N PHE A 431 34.39 46.94 -0.41
CA PHE A 431 33.18 46.14 -0.20
C PHE A 431 33.20 45.40 1.13
N ASP A 432 32.11 45.47 1.88
CA ASP A 432 31.92 44.71 3.13
C ASP A 432 31.16 43.41 2.82
N PHE A 433 31.86 42.28 2.90
CA PHE A 433 31.29 40.96 2.58
C PHE A 433 30.24 40.49 3.58
N SER A 434 30.08 41.12 4.74
CA SER A 434 28.93 40.83 5.61
C SER A 434 27.60 41.22 4.96
N THR A 435 27.62 42.23 4.07
CA THR A 435 26.41 42.78 3.47
C THR A 435 25.74 41.86 2.44
N ILE A 436 26.44 40.84 1.91
CA ILE A 436 25.86 39.85 0.99
C ILE A 436 24.82 38.94 1.66
N TYR A 437 24.80 38.90 2.99
CA TYR A 437 23.82 38.15 3.79
C TYR A 437 22.60 38.98 4.19
N ASN A 438 22.58 40.29 3.91
CA ASN A 438 21.49 41.17 4.33
C ASN A 438 20.15 40.70 3.74
N GLY A 439 19.19 40.39 4.60
CA GLY A 439 17.85 39.89 4.22
C GLY A 439 17.76 38.37 4.05
N LEU A 440 18.90 37.66 4.01
CA LEU A 440 18.96 36.19 3.98
C LEU A 440 19.00 35.57 5.39
N ASN A 441 19.62 36.28 6.34
CA ASN A 441 19.78 35.81 7.73
C ASN A 441 18.51 35.93 8.59
N ASP A 442 17.46 36.59 8.08
CA ASP A 442 16.16 36.61 8.74
C ASP A 442 15.58 35.21 8.86
N ARG A 443 14.83 34.94 9.94
CA ARG A 443 14.04 33.72 10.03
C ARG A 443 12.86 33.80 9.07
N LYS A 444 12.92 33.04 7.98
CA LYS A 444 11.87 32.96 6.95
C LYS A 444 11.01 31.73 7.14
N LEU A 445 9.74 31.83 6.74
CA LEU A 445 8.83 30.69 6.71
C LEU A 445 9.25 29.75 5.59
N THR A 446 9.17 28.44 5.83
CA THR A 446 9.47 27.42 4.84
C THR A 446 8.45 26.30 4.91
N THR A 447 8.08 25.75 3.76
CA THR A 447 7.12 24.65 3.65
C THR A 447 7.69 23.52 2.82
N ASP A 448 7.55 22.29 3.32
CA ASP A 448 7.94 21.06 2.63
C ASP A 448 6.70 20.17 2.47
N ILE A 449 6.46 19.69 1.25
CA ILE A 449 5.40 18.72 0.94
C ILE A 449 5.99 17.61 0.07
N GLU A 450 5.84 16.38 0.50
CA GLU A 450 6.22 15.18 -0.25
C GLU A 450 5.02 14.24 -0.33
N PHE A 451 4.71 13.77 -1.54
CA PHE A 451 3.60 12.85 -1.80
C PHE A 451 4.08 11.67 -2.64
N LEU A 452 3.75 10.46 -2.19
CA LEU A 452 3.87 9.23 -2.97
C LEU A 452 2.49 8.57 -3.02
N GLY A 453 1.97 8.37 -4.22
CA GLY A 453 0.75 7.63 -4.47
C GLY A 453 0.99 6.47 -5.42
N GLN A 454 0.48 5.29 -5.09
CA GLN A 454 0.49 4.10 -5.94
C GLN A 454 -0.93 3.53 -6.03
N TYR A 455 -1.34 3.17 -7.24
CA TYR A 455 -2.62 2.53 -7.52
C TYR A 455 -2.41 1.31 -8.41
N PHE A 456 -2.87 0.15 -7.96
CA PHE A 456 -2.71 -1.14 -8.64
C PHE A 456 -4.05 -1.62 -9.18
N ILE A 457 -4.12 -1.80 -10.51
CA ILE A 457 -5.32 -2.20 -11.23
C ILE A 457 -5.12 -3.63 -11.74
N PRO A 458 -5.81 -4.63 -11.18
CA PRO A 458 -5.74 -5.99 -11.69
C PRO A 458 -6.42 -6.07 -13.06
N LEU A 459 -5.73 -6.61 -14.06
CA LEU A 459 -6.28 -6.86 -15.40
C LEU A 459 -6.73 -8.32 -15.56
N LYS A 460 -5.90 -9.25 -15.09
CA LYS A 460 -6.12 -10.71 -15.05
C LYS A 460 -5.36 -11.28 -13.84
N GLN A 461 -5.50 -12.57 -13.55
CA GLN A 461 -4.90 -13.23 -12.37
C GLN A 461 -3.38 -12.97 -12.18
N ARG A 462 -2.61 -12.76 -13.25
CA ARG A 462 -1.16 -12.49 -13.19
C ARG A 462 -0.74 -11.17 -13.84
N SER A 463 -1.68 -10.27 -14.10
CA SER A 463 -1.41 -9.01 -14.79
C SER A 463 -1.96 -7.85 -13.99
N THR A 464 -1.13 -6.85 -13.69
CA THR A 464 -1.54 -5.62 -13.01
C THR A 464 -0.93 -4.38 -13.68
N ILE A 465 -1.63 -3.26 -13.60
CA ILE A 465 -1.09 -1.95 -13.95
C ILE A 465 -0.84 -1.18 -12.66
N LEU A 466 0.38 -0.67 -12.50
CA LEU A 466 0.74 0.32 -11.50
C LEU A 466 0.67 1.72 -12.12
N LEU A 467 -0.11 2.59 -11.48
CA LEU A 467 -0.02 4.04 -11.63
C LEU A 467 0.66 4.60 -10.38
N GLN A 468 1.79 5.29 -10.55
CA GLN A 468 2.52 5.90 -9.46
C GLN A 468 2.71 7.40 -9.69
N ASN A 469 2.63 8.19 -8.62
CA ASN A 469 3.08 9.58 -8.61
C ASN A 469 3.99 9.82 -7.41
N ASN A 470 5.14 10.44 -7.62
CA ASN A 470 6.07 10.91 -6.60
C ASN A 470 6.28 12.42 -6.82
N THR A 471 5.86 13.24 -5.87
CA THR A 471 5.89 14.69 -5.95
C THR A 471 6.62 15.27 -4.74
N GLY A 472 7.54 16.18 -4.98
CA GLY A 472 8.23 16.95 -3.95
C GLY A 472 8.08 18.44 -4.23
N TYR A 473 7.72 19.19 -3.20
CA TYR A 473 7.53 20.63 -3.26
C TYR A 473 8.17 21.27 -2.03
N ARG A 474 9.22 22.06 -2.26
CA ARG A 474 9.80 22.94 -1.26
C ARG A 474 9.43 24.37 -1.64
N ASP A 475 8.98 25.13 -0.66
CA ASP A 475 8.70 26.56 -0.80
C ASP A 475 9.57 27.35 0.17
N TYR A 476 10.69 27.84 -0.35
CA TYR A 476 11.69 28.63 0.35
C TYR A 476 11.82 30.00 -0.34
N ASP A 477 12.12 31.04 0.45
CA ASP A 477 12.39 32.38 -0.09
C ASP A 477 13.58 32.36 -1.06
N ASN A 478 14.62 31.57 -0.75
CA ASN A 478 15.80 31.40 -1.57
C ASN A 478 16.20 29.92 -1.60
N TYR A 479 16.56 29.42 -2.78
CA TYR A 479 17.03 28.05 -2.97
C TYR A 479 18.53 28.04 -3.22
N PHE A 480 19.21 27.14 -2.51
CA PHE A 480 20.62 26.82 -2.68
C PHE A 480 20.74 25.34 -3.10
N GLY A 481 21.87 24.95 -3.68
CA GLY A 481 22.14 23.60 -4.18
C GLY A 481 22.02 22.52 -3.10
N ASN A 482 22.34 22.86 -1.86
CA ASN A 482 22.15 22.02 -0.67
C ASN A 482 20.69 21.95 -0.17
N ASP A 483 19.75 22.61 -0.85
CA ASP A 483 18.30 22.51 -0.63
C ASP A 483 17.59 21.64 -1.65
N LEU A 484 18.25 21.27 -2.75
CA LEU A 484 17.59 20.66 -3.89
C LEU A 484 17.42 19.15 -3.70
N TYR A 485 16.29 18.63 -4.18
CA TYR A 485 16.10 17.21 -4.40
C TYR A 485 17.08 16.73 -5.47
N ARG A 486 17.57 15.49 -5.29
CA ARG A 486 18.43 14.80 -6.25
C ARG A 486 17.67 13.63 -6.84
N LEU A 487 17.34 13.74 -8.12
CA LEU A 487 16.51 12.81 -8.88
C LEU A 487 17.34 12.16 -10.00
N GLY A 488 16.78 11.13 -10.63
CA GLY A 488 17.44 10.26 -11.60
C GLY A 488 17.84 8.92 -10.97
N GLY A 489 17.76 7.84 -11.76
CA GLY A 489 18.14 6.49 -11.33
C GLY A 489 16.98 5.51 -11.12
N LEU A 490 17.27 4.42 -10.41
CA LEU A 490 16.35 3.27 -10.29
C LEU A 490 15.01 3.61 -9.61
N PHE A 491 15.05 4.47 -8.59
CA PHE A 491 13.90 4.81 -7.74
C PHE A 491 13.24 6.15 -8.06
N SER A 492 13.57 6.77 -9.20
CA SER A 492 12.96 8.05 -9.62
C SER A 492 12.63 8.07 -11.11
N VAL A 493 13.50 8.65 -11.96
CA VAL A 493 13.33 8.69 -13.41
C VAL A 493 14.27 7.67 -14.04
N ARG A 494 13.72 6.51 -14.46
CA ARG A 494 14.54 5.43 -15.00
C ARG A 494 15.06 5.79 -16.39
N GLY A 495 16.30 5.42 -16.65
CA GLY A 495 17.04 5.76 -17.88
C GLY A 495 17.88 7.04 -17.77
N VAL A 496 17.80 7.74 -16.63
CA VAL A 496 18.68 8.86 -16.25
C VAL A 496 19.73 8.37 -15.25
N ASP A 497 20.89 9.03 -15.22
CA ASP A 497 21.94 8.75 -14.24
C ASP A 497 21.48 9.05 -12.80
N GLU A 498 21.95 8.26 -11.85
CA GLU A 498 21.53 8.35 -10.44
C GLU A 498 21.86 9.74 -9.86
N GLN A 499 20.87 10.40 -9.25
CA GLN A 499 21.01 11.73 -8.60
C GLN A 499 21.53 12.86 -9.50
N SER A 500 21.46 12.74 -10.83
CA SER A 500 21.99 13.74 -11.77
C SER A 500 21.06 14.93 -12.00
N ILE A 501 19.79 14.87 -11.58
CA ILE A 501 18.80 15.93 -11.75
C ILE A 501 18.62 16.67 -10.42
N LEU A 502 18.86 17.98 -10.41
CA LEU A 502 18.58 18.83 -9.26
C LEU A 502 17.21 19.50 -9.40
N ALA A 503 16.46 19.58 -8.31
CA ALA A 503 15.11 20.15 -8.32
C ALA A 503 14.75 20.85 -7.00
N SER A 504 14.13 22.03 -7.06
CA SER A 504 13.40 22.62 -5.93
C SER A 504 12.00 21.99 -5.83
N LYS A 505 11.40 21.70 -7.00
CA LYS A 505 10.06 21.15 -7.14
C LYS A 505 10.05 20.09 -8.23
N TYR A 506 9.34 19.00 -8.01
CA TYR A 506 9.18 17.96 -9.03
C TYR A 506 7.86 17.21 -8.90
N SER A 507 7.41 16.62 -10.00
CA SER A 507 6.38 15.59 -10.02
C SER A 507 6.73 14.53 -11.06
N ILE A 508 6.90 13.30 -10.60
CA ILE A 508 7.23 12.12 -11.42
C ILE A 508 6.00 11.23 -11.43
N THR A 509 5.47 10.93 -12.62
CA THR A 509 4.38 9.98 -12.82
C THR A 509 4.89 8.78 -13.58
N SER A 510 4.61 7.58 -13.09
CA SER A 510 5.00 6.32 -13.72
C SER A 510 3.77 5.49 -14.05
N LEU A 511 3.74 4.95 -15.27
CA LEU A 511 2.80 3.93 -15.73
C LEU A 511 3.59 2.65 -15.94
N GLU A 512 3.23 1.58 -15.24
CA GLU A 512 3.96 0.32 -15.30
C GLU A 512 3.01 -0.87 -15.41
N TYR A 513 3.15 -1.64 -16.49
CA TYR A 513 2.50 -2.94 -16.62
C TYR A 513 3.39 -4.00 -15.98
N ARG A 514 2.83 -4.85 -15.11
CA ARG A 514 3.52 -5.98 -14.48
C ARG A 514 2.85 -7.30 -14.83
N PHE A 515 3.67 -8.25 -15.25
CA PHE A 515 3.30 -9.65 -15.39
C PHE A 515 3.95 -10.46 -14.25
N LEU A 516 3.14 -10.99 -13.36
CA LEU A 516 3.60 -11.65 -12.13
C LEU A 516 4.01 -13.09 -12.41
N LEU A 517 5.24 -13.41 -12.05
CA LEU A 517 5.87 -14.72 -12.18
C LEU A 517 5.74 -15.53 -10.89
N GLY A 518 5.55 -14.87 -9.75
CA GLY A 518 5.37 -15.47 -8.42
C GLY A 518 4.98 -14.42 -7.37
N GLU A 519 5.03 -14.79 -6.10
CA GLU A 519 4.66 -13.90 -4.98
C GLU A 519 5.57 -12.66 -4.89
N GLU A 520 6.84 -12.75 -5.29
CA GLU A 520 7.81 -11.66 -5.22
C GLU A 520 8.58 -11.48 -6.54
N SER A 521 8.03 -11.96 -7.65
CA SER A 521 8.71 -11.89 -8.95
C SER A 521 7.76 -11.42 -10.04
N PHE A 522 8.26 -10.53 -10.90
CA PHE A 522 7.49 -10.02 -12.03
C PHE A 522 8.40 -9.50 -13.14
N PHE A 523 7.86 -9.51 -14.36
CA PHE A 523 8.37 -8.73 -15.48
C PHE A 523 7.58 -7.43 -15.59
N SER A 524 8.24 -6.33 -15.93
CA SER A 524 7.59 -5.03 -16.11
C SER A 524 7.93 -4.36 -17.42
N VAL A 525 6.98 -3.57 -17.94
CA VAL A 525 7.20 -2.56 -18.98
C VAL A 525 6.69 -1.24 -18.43
N PHE A 526 7.51 -0.19 -18.49
CA PHE A 526 7.18 1.07 -17.85
C PHE A 526 7.46 2.30 -18.71
N SER A 527 6.76 3.36 -18.37
CA SER A 527 7.00 4.73 -18.82
C SER A 527 6.99 5.66 -17.61
N ASP A 528 8.02 6.49 -17.50
CA ASP A 528 8.14 7.53 -16.49
C ASP A 528 8.05 8.90 -17.18
N GLY A 529 7.31 9.82 -16.59
CA GLY A 529 7.26 11.22 -17.00
C GLY A 529 7.54 12.11 -15.80
N ALA A 530 8.51 13.02 -15.92
CA ALA A 530 8.92 13.89 -14.81
C ALA A 530 8.85 15.36 -15.21
N TRP A 531 8.14 16.16 -14.43
CA TRP A 531 8.23 17.61 -14.43
C TRP A 531 9.17 18.04 -13.31
N VAL A 532 10.15 18.89 -13.63
CA VAL A 532 11.20 19.29 -12.69
C VAL A 532 11.47 20.77 -12.84
N THR A 533 11.57 21.49 -11.72
CA THR A 533 12.00 22.88 -11.68
C THR A 533 13.18 23.06 -10.73
N ASP A 534 14.14 23.88 -11.12
CA ASP A 534 15.25 24.39 -10.32
C ASP A 534 15.09 25.91 -10.23
N GLU A 535 14.89 26.45 -9.02
CA GLU A 535 14.59 27.86 -8.74
C GLU A 535 15.70 28.54 -7.90
N ARG A 536 16.95 28.06 -8.00
CA ARG A 536 18.08 28.77 -7.38
C ARG A 536 18.19 30.19 -7.95
N GLU A 537 18.69 31.15 -7.16
CA GLU A 537 18.71 32.56 -7.60
C GLU A 537 19.39 32.79 -8.97
N THR A 538 20.47 32.06 -9.24
CA THR A 538 21.20 32.15 -10.52
C THR A 538 20.65 31.24 -11.61
N ILE A 539 19.74 30.32 -11.29
CA ILE A 539 19.21 29.28 -12.19
C ILE A 539 17.72 29.11 -11.94
N ASN A 540 16.88 29.62 -12.86
CA ASN A 540 15.45 29.37 -12.85
C ASN A 540 15.05 28.62 -14.12
N THR A 541 14.92 27.31 -14.03
CA THR A 541 14.62 26.46 -15.19
C THR A 541 13.56 25.41 -14.88
N THR A 542 12.73 25.14 -15.88
CA THR A 542 11.80 24.00 -15.88
C THR A 542 12.18 23.04 -16.99
N ASN A 543 12.20 21.75 -16.69
CA ASN A 543 12.47 20.69 -17.64
C ASN A 543 11.45 19.56 -17.52
N PHE A 544 11.32 18.80 -18.60
CA PHE A 544 10.51 17.59 -18.66
C PHE A 544 11.39 16.43 -19.09
N TYR A 545 11.33 15.33 -18.36
CA TYR A 545 12.01 14.08 -18.70
C TYR A 545 10.99 13.00 -19.01
N THR A 546 11.32 12.11 -19.93
CA THR A 546 10.54 10.90 -20.20
C THR A 546 11.47 9.70 -20.23
N GLY A 547 11.17 8.69 -19.43
CA GLY A 547 11.88 7.41 -19.39
C GLY A 547 11.00 6.29 -19.94
N LEU A 548 11.57 5.38 -20.72
CA LEU A 548 10.90 4.17 -21.21
C LEU A 548 11.80 2.97 -20.98
N GLY A 549 11.22 1.84 -20.55
CA GLY A 549 12.02 0.67 -20.31
C GLY A 549 11.25 -0.60 -19.99
N THR A 550 12.03 -1.65 -19.74
CA THR A 550 11.56 -2.94 -19.27
C THR A 550 12.34 -3.33 -18.02
N GLY A 551 11.70 -4.07 -17.14
CA GLY A 551 12.25 -4.49 -15.86
C GLY A 551 11.96 -5.93 -15.54
N ILE A 552 12.74 -6.49 -14.63
CA ILE A 552 12.44 -7.76 -14.00
C ILE A 552 12.88 -7.72 -12.54
N ASP A 553 11.99 -8.17 -11.66
CA ASP A 553 12.29 -8.49 -10.26
C ASP A 553 12.20 -10.01 -10.13
N LEU A 554 13.29 -10.63 -9.69
CA LEU A 554 13.40 -12.08 -9.50
C LEU A 554 13.72 -12.41 -8.05
N ALA A 555 12.81 -13.12 -7.41
CA ALA A 555 13.03 -13.69 -6.09
C ALA A 555 13.92 -14.92 -6.22
N THR A 556 14.96 -14.96 -5.39
CA THR A 556 15.91 -16.06 -5.25
C THR A 556 15.95 -16.48 -3.77
N GLN A 557 16.59 -17.61 -3.46
CA GLN A 557 16.79 -18.01 -2.06
C GLN A 557 17.53 -16.97 -1.23
N ALA A 558 18.36 -16.15 -1.88
CA ALA A 558 19.15 -15.13 -1.23
C ALA A 558 18.49 -13.75 -1.28
N GLY A 559 17.22 -13.61 -1.68
CA GLY A 559 16.53 -12.32 -1.80
C GLY A 559 16.16 -11.93 -3.22
N ILE A 560 15.90 -10.64 -3.47
CA ILE A 560 15.31 -10.13 -4.72
C ILE A 560 16.38 -9.45 -5.58
N PHE A 561 16.50 -9.89 -6.83
CA PHE A 561 17.34 -9.27 -7.84
C PHE A 561 16.49 -8.45 -8.81
N THR A 562 16.83 -7.17 -8.95
CA THR A 562 16.15 -6.21 -9.83
C THR A 562 17.06 -5.83 -10.99
N LEU A 563 16.53 -5.88 -12.20
CA LEU A 563 17.20 -5.42 -13.41
C LEU A 563 16.26 -4.58 -14.26
N ASN A 564 16.62 -3.32 -14.48
CA ASN A 564 15.89 -2.41 -15.35
C ASN A 564 16.77 -1.96 -16.53
N LEU A 565 16.27 -2.13 -17.75
CA LEU A 565 16.86 -1.56 -18.96
C LEU A 565 15.99 -0.40 -19.42
N ALA A 566 16.54 0.82 -19.40
CA ALA A 566 15.79 2.03 -19.65
C ALA A 566 16.54 3.01 -20.55
N VAL A 567 15.80 3.80 -21.31
CA VAL A 567 16.29 4.96 -22.04
C VAL A 567 15.47 6.18 -21.63
N ALA A 568 16.11 7.32 -21.45
CA ALA A 568 15.44 8.57 -21.14
C ALA A 568 15.77 9.65 -22.18
N GLN A 569 14.89 10.64 -22.26
CA GLN A 569 15.10 11.88 -22.98
C GLN A 569 14.62 13.06 -22.13
N ASP A 570 15.15 14.25 -22.40
CA ASP A 570 14.63 15.52 -21.91
C ASP A 570 14.03 16.37 -23.04
N LYS A 571 13.63 17.62 -22.75
CA LYS A 571 13.04 18.52 -23.75
C LYS A 571 13.96 18.86 -24.95
N ASN A 572 15.28 18.68 -24.79
CA ASN A 572 16.31 19.05 -25.76
C ASN A 572 16.92 17.84 -26.46
N THR A 573 16.66 16.62 -25.98
CA THR A 573 17.21 15.38 -26.54
C THR A 573 16.11 14.45 -27.06
N THR A 574 16.48 13.55 -27.97
CA THR A 574 15.62 12.42 -28.36
C THR A 574 16.09 11.13 -27.69
N PHE A 575 15.22 10.12 -27.64
CA PHE A 575 15.61 8.78 -27.16
C PHE A 575 16.80 8.22 -27.97
N ASP A 576 17.93 8.00 -27.28
CA ASP A 576 19.11 7.33 -27.83
C ASP A 576 19.29 5.96 -27.17
N PHE A 577 18.84 4.91 -27.85
CA PHE A 577 18.92 3.54 -27.36
C PHE A 577 20.36 3.02 -27.20
N ASN A 578 21.35 3.64 -27.88
CA ASN A 578 22.76 3.32 -27.67
C ASN A 578 23.28 3.83 -26.32
N ARG A 579 22.57 4.78 -25.71
CA ARG A 579 22.83 5.32 -24.37
C ARG A 579 21.87 4.76 -23.32
N SER A 580 21.23 3.63 -23.60
CA SER A 580 20.41 2.94 -22.60
C SER A 580 21.20 2.69 -21.32
N ARG A 581 20.52 2.83 -20.19
CA ARG A 581 21.06 2.59 -18.86
C ARG A 581 20.54 1.26 -18.35
N ILE A 582 21.43 0.53 -17.71
CA ILE A 582 21.11 -0.68 -16.98
C ILE A 582 21.19 -0.32 -15.50
N HIS A 583 20.06 -0.42 -14.81
CA HIS A 583 19.97 -0.27 -13.37
C HIS A 583 19.86 -1.66 -12.75
N ILE A 584 20.74 -1.96 -11.80
CA ILE A 584 20.79 -3.24 -11.09
C ILE A 584 20.58 -2.95 -9.62
N GLY A 585 19.66 -3.68 -9.00
CA GLY A 585 19.45 -3.70 -7.56
C GLY A 585 19.50 -5.12 -7.04
N TYR A 586 19.96 -5.30 -5.81
CA TYR A 586 19.91 -6.58 -5.14
C TYR A 586 19.66 -6.37 -3.66
N VAL A 587 18.63 -7.01 -3.13
CA VAL A 587 18.23 -6.92 -1.73
C VAL A 587 18.24 -8.34 -1.16
N ASN A 588 19.16 -8.64 -0.24
CA ASN A 588 19.15 -9.93 0.45
C ASN A 588 18.07 -9.95 1.52
N ARG A 589 17.35 -11.06 1.67
CA ARG A 589 16.32 -11.24 2.70
C ARG A 589 16.58 -12.50 3.51
N PHE A 590 16.42 -12.40 4.83
CA PHE A 590 16.67 -13.50 5.77
C PHE A 590 15.71 -13.53 6.96
#